data_AF-A0A0D3LD77-F1
#
_entry.id   AF-A0A0D3LD77-F1
#
_cell.length_a   1.000
_cell.length_b   1.000
_cell.length_c   1.000
_cell.angle_alpha   90.00
_cell.angle_beta   90.00
_cell.angle_gamma   90.00
#
_symmetry.space_group_name_H-M   'P 1'
#
loop_
_entity.id
_entity.type
_entity.pdbx_description
1 polymer ?
#
loop_
_entity_poly.entity_id
_entity_poly.type
_entity_poly.pdbx_seq_one_letter_code
_entity_poly.pdbx_strand_id
1 'polypeptide(L)'
;MDKIKVLFVCLGNICRSPMAEAIFHHKIAEKGLADYFEADSAGTGDYHVGGPADRRTISTVERMGIKIAHSARQVTTPDLQYYHYVLAMDAENMEILNTLAEADVALGGRIYLMRDFEPGAQPHNTANENQPYTNIDPLADNPRDPLTPNLAVPDPYYGGEEGFQEVFDILDRTIENFISFVVRKHKLPSHVR
;
A
#
# COMPACT_ATOMS: atom_id res chain seq x y z
N MET A 1 -4.69 17.54 16.05
CA MET A 1 -5.41 16.25 15.94
C MET A 1 -4.35 15.22 15.61
N ASP A 2 -4.39 14.04 16.22
CA ASP A 2 -3.38 13.03 15.94
C ASP A 2 -3.51 12.54 14.49
N LYS A 3 -2.39 12.48 13.77
CA LYS A 3 -2.36 12.04 12.38
C LYS A 3 -2.72 10.57 12.26
N ILE A 4 -3.41 10.23 11.18
CA ILE A 4 -3.66 8.85 10.78
C ILE A 4 -2.38 8.30 10.17
N LYS A 5 -1.84 7.23 10.77
CA LYS A 5 -0.55 6.66 10.40
C LYS A 5 -0.72 5.47 9.47
N VAL A 6 -0.08 5.51 8.31
CA VAL A 6 -0.14 4.48 7.26
C VAL A 6 1.26 3.97 6.93
N LEU A 7 1.44 2.65 6.84
CA LEU A 7 2.70 2.01 6.44
C LEU A 7 2.47 1.12 5.22
N PHE A 8 3.26 1.32 4.17
CA PHE A 8 3.27 0.43 3.00
C PHE A 8 4.43 -0.56 3.11
N VAL A 9 4.18 -1.86 2.90
CA VAL A 9 5.19 -2.90 3.11
C VAL A 9 5.32 -3.80 1.90
N CYS A 10 6.54 -3.91 1.36
CA CYS A 10 6.89 -4.91 0.35
C CYS A 10 8.08 -5.77 0.81
N LEU A 11 8.69 -6.57 -0.07
CA LEU A 11 9.89 -7.35 0.31
C LEU A 11 11.11 -6.47 0.60
N GLY A 12 11.65 -5.79 -0.42
CA GLY A 12 12.94 -5.10 -0.33
C GLY A 12 12.87 -3.59 -0.04
N ASN A 13 11.69 -3.01 0.09
CA ASN A 13 11.46 -1.56 0.24
C ASN A 13 12.15 -0.67 -0.80
N ILE A 14 12.31 -1.14 -2.03
CA ILE A 14 12.92 -0.34 -3.10
C ILE A 14 12.00 -0.17 -4.33
N CYS A 15 11.05 -1.09 -4.56
CA CYS A 15 10.19 -1.04 -5.75
C CYS A 15 8.75 -0.59 -5.41
N ARG A 16 7.96 -1.50 -4.83
CA ARG A 16 6.50 -1.35 -4.68
C ARG A 16 6.09 -0.42 -3.53
N SER A 17 6.55 -0.69 -2.30
CA SER A 17 6.18 0.13 -1.15
C SER A 17 6.64 1.60 -1.21
N PRO A 18 7.85 1.95 -1.69
CA PRO A 18 8.20 3.36 -1.85
C PRO A 18 7.43 4.06 -2.97
N MET A 19 7.04 3.32 -4.02
CA MET A 19 6.12 3.84 -5.05
C MET A 19 4.76 4.15 -4.45
N ALA A 20 4.22 3.25 -3.63
CA ALA A 20 2.92 3.41 -2.97
C ALA A 20 2.91 4.62 -2.03
N GLU A 21 3.97 4.79 -1.23
CA GLU A 21 4.13 5.95 -0.35
C GLU A 21 4.14 7.26 -1.14
N ALA A 22 4.91 7.34 -2.22
CA ALA A 22 4.98 8.55 -3.05
C ALA A 22 3.62 8.91 -3.68
N ILE A 23 2.91 7.91 -4.23
CA ILE A 23 1.56 8.08 -4.79
C ILE A 23 0.59 8.54 -3.69
N PHE A 24 0.65 7.94 -2.50
CA PHE A 24 -0.21 8.29 -1.37
C PHE A 24 -0.02 9.75 -0.95
N HIS A 25 1.23 10.17 -0.71
CA HIS A 25 1.55 11.56 -0.34
C HIS A 25 1.10 12.56 -1.39
N HIS A 26 1.26 12.22 -2.68
CA HIS A 26 0.77 13.05 -3.77
C HIS A 26 -0.75 13.22 -3.72
N LYS A 27 -1.50 12.12 -3.67
CA LYS A 27 -2.97 12.16 -3.68
C LYS A 27 -3.57 12.84 -2.44
N ILE A 28 -3.01 12.62 -1.24
CA ILE A 28 -3.50 13.33 -0.05
C ILE A 28 -3.20 14.82 -0.12
N ALA A 29 -2.10 15.24 -0.75
CA ALA A 29 -1.79 16.65 -0.95
C ALA A 29 -2.77 17.30 -1.93
N GLU A 30 -3.07 16.66 -3.07
CA GLU A 30 -4.05 17.14 -4.04
C GLU A 30 -5.47 17.29 -3.44
N LYS A 31 -5.81 16.43 -2.47
CA LYS A 31 -7.11 16.46 -1.77
C LYS A 31 -7.14 17.39 -0.56
N GLY A 32 -6.04 18.06 -0.23
CA GLY A 32 -5.91 18.91 0.97
C GLY A 32 -5.98 18.11 2.28
N LEU A 33 -5.61 16.83 2.25
CA LEU A 33 -5.66 15.91 3.38
C LEU A 33 -4.31 15.70 4.08
N ALA A 34 -3.21 16.28 3.57
CA ALA A 34 -1.85 16.03 4.06
C ALA A 34 -1.68 16.21 5.59
N ASP A 35 -2.38 17.18 6.18
CA ASP A 35 -2.29 17.45 7.63
C ASP A 35 -2.92 16.35 8.50
N TYR A 36 -3.77 15.51 7.93
CA TYR A 36 -4.44 14.40 8.64
C TYR A 36 -3.64 13.11 8.62
N PHE A 37 -2.56 13.03 7.85
CA PHE A 37 -1.83 11.79 7.61
C PHE A 37 -0.35 11.89 7.94
N GLU A 38 0.19 10.74 8.34
CA GLU A 38 1.60 10.42 8.39
C GLU A 38 1.76 9.09 7.67
N ALA A 39 2.65 9.02 6.69
CA ALA A 39 2.85 7.81 5.91
C ALA A 39 4.34 7.56 5.67
N ASP A 40 4.67 6.29 5.60
CA ASP A 40 6.03 5.78 5.40
C ASP A 40 5.96 4.44 4.65
N SER A 41 7.10 3.90 4.24
CA SER A 41 7.22 2.58 3.67
C SER A 41 8.35 1.76 4.28
N ALA A 42 8.19 0.44 4.30
CA ALA A 42 9.18 -0.50 4.83
C ALA A 42 9.24 -1.81 4.01
N GLY A 43 10.21 -2.64 4.37
CA GLY A 43 10.51 -3.93 3.77
C GLY A 43 10.42 -5.04 4.79
N THR A 44 9.94 -6.23 4.41
CA THR A 44 10.05 -7.41 5.27
C THR A 44 11.49 -7.92 5.36
N GLY A 45 12.26 -7.76 4.28
CA GLY A 45 13.70 -8.01 4.24
C GLY A 45 14.54 -6.78 4.58
N ASP A 46 15.83 -6.99 4.83
CA ASP A 46 16.81 -5.96 5.19
C ASP A 46 17.87 -5.71 4.10
N TYR A 47 17.76 -6.38 2.95
CA TYR A 47 18.75 -6.39 1.86
C TYR A 47 19.18 -5.02 1.34
N HIS A 48 18.30 -4.01 1.44
CA HIS A 48 18.49 -2.69 0.87
C HIS A 48 18.44 -1.56 1.89
N VAL A 49 18.49 -1.85 3.20
CA VAL A 49 18.39 -0.82 4.24
C VAL A 49 19.40 0.33 4.01
N GLY A 50 18.92 1.56 4.06
CA GLY A 50 19.66 2.79 3.76
C GLY A 50 19.72 3.16 2.28
N GLY A 51 19.39 2.24 1.37
CA GLY A 51 19.43 2.43 -0.07
C GLY A 51 18.28 3.30 -0.61
N PRO A 52 18.43 3.89 -1.81
CA PRO A 52 17.36 4.63 -2.46
C PRO A 52 16.30 3.67 -3.03
N ALA A 53 15.15 4.21 -3.45
CA ALA A 53 14.22 3.47 -4.29
C ALA A 53 14.89 3.03 -5.61
N ASP A 54 14.39 1.96 -6.22
CA ASP A 54 14.83 1.50 -7.53
C ASP A 54 14.67 2.64 -8.55
N ARG A 55 15.68 2.83 -9.41
CA ARG A 55 15.69 3.88 -10.43
C ARG A 55 14.44 3.86 -11.32
N ARG A 56 13.85 2.68 -11.56
CA ARG A 56 12.64 2.49 -12.38
C ARG A 56 11.38 2.93 -11.63
N THR A 57 11.35 2.72 -10.31
CA THR A 57 10.32 3.31 -9.45
C THR A 57 10.40 4.83 -9.50
N ILE A 58 11.60 5.40 -9.31
CA ILE A 58 11.83 6.85 -9.36
C ILE A 58 11.39 7.41 -10.72
N SER A 59 11.88 6.84 -11.82
CA SER A 59 11.52 7.23 -13.20
C SER A 59 10.00 7.16 -13.44
N THR A 60 9.33 6.13 -12.94
CA THR A 60 7.89 5.95 -13.15
C THR A 60 7.08 7.02 -12.43
N VAL A 61 7.35 7.31 -11.16
CA VAL A 61 6.61 8.33 -10.42
C VAL A 61 6.95 9.75 -10.92
N GLU A 62 8.20 10.02 -11.29
CA GLU A 62 8.62 11.32 -11.83
C GLU A 62 7.95 11.63 -13.18
N ARG A 63 7.76 10.63 -14.05
CA ARG A 63 6.99 10.79 -15.31
C ARG A 63 5.54 11.20 -15.07
N MET A 64 5.00 10.88 -13.89
CA MET A 64 3.64 11.27 -13.45
C MET A 64 3.64 12.58 -12.66
N GLY A 65 4.77 13.28 -12.55
CA GLY A 65 4.91 14.53 -11.80
C GLY A 65 4.99 14.33 -10.28
N ILE A 66 5.19 13.10 -9.82
CA ILE A 66 5.23 12.74 -8.40
C ILE A 66 6.68 12.74 -7.92
N LYS A 67 6.93 13.42 -6.80
CA LYS A 67 8.25 13.44 -6.15
C LYS A 67 8.37 12.26 -5.21
N ILE A 68 9.58 11.72 -5.11
CA ILE A 68 9.92 10.66 -4.18
C ILE A 68 11.23 10.98 -3.47
N ALA A 69 11.23 10.89 -2.15
CA ALA A 69 12.42 10.92 -1.32
C ALA A 69 12.33 9.69 -0.42
N HIS A 70 13.28 8.77 -0.56
CA HIS A 70 13.18 7.45 0.05
C HIS A 70 14.52 6.95 0.58
N SER A 71 14.49 6.28 1.73
CA SER A 71 15.60 5.49 2.24
C SER A 71 15.03 4.19 2.78
N ALA A 72 15.41 3.08 2.17
CA ALA A 72 14.84 1.80 2.48
C ALA A 72 15.10 1.40 3.94
N ARG A 73 14.13 0.77 4.58
CA ARG A 73 14.23 0.27 5.96
C ARG A 73 13.45 -1.03 6.13
N GLN A 74 13.79 -1.78 7.17
CA GLN A 74 13.03 -2.97 7.55
C GLN A 74 11.84 -2.60 8.44
N VAL A 75 10.74 -3.34 8.30
CA VAL A 75 9.59 -3.28 9.19
C VAL A 75 9.92 -3.97 10.51
N THR A 76 9.39 -3.43 11.61
CA THR A 76 9.63 -3.91 12.96
C THR A 76 8.32 -4.06 13.74
N THR A 77 8.30 -4.82 14.83
CA THR A 77 7.10 -4.92 15.70
C THR A 77 6.64 -3.54 16.24
N PRO A 78 7.54 -2.62 16.66
CA PRO A 78 7.15 -1.25 17.00
C PRO A 78 6.43 -0.50 15.88
N ASP A 79 6.75 -0.74 14.61
CA ASP A 79 5.98 -0.16 13.50
C ASP A 79 4.51 -0.61 13.57
N LEU A 80 4.25 -1.90 13.79
CA LEU A 80 2.89 -2.43 13.84
C LEU A 80 2.07 -1.84 15.00
N GLN A 81 2.73 -1.47 16.09
CA GLN A 81 2.11 -0.76 17.22
C GLN A 81 1.84 0.71 16.89
N TYR A 82 2.74 1.35 16.14
CA TYR A 82 2.70 2.78 15.82
C TYR A 82 1.71 3.12 14.70
N TYR A 83 1.67 2.32 13.63
CA TYR A 83 0.84 2.57 12.47
C TYR A 83 -0.60 2.06 12.66
N HIS A 84 -1.57 2.82 12.18
CA HIS A 84 -2.99 2.44 12.25
C HIS A 84 -3.39 1.49 11.12
N TYR A 85 -2.71 1.62 9.97
CA TYR A 85 -2.92 0.81 8.78
C TYR A 85 -1.57 0.34 8.25
N VAL A 86 -1.44 -0.97 8.03
CA VAL A 86 -0.26 -1.60 7.42
C VAL A 86 -0.71 -2.31 6.15
N LEU A 87 -0.18 -1.89 5.01
CA LEU A 87 -0.61 -2.29 3.68
C LEU A 87 0.47 -3.17 3.03
N ALA A 88 0.22 -4.47 3.04
CA ALA A 88 1.08 -5.49 2.42
C ALA A 88 0.89 -5.51 0.90
N MET A 89 1.98 -5.58 0.14
CA MET A 89 1.91 -5.63 -1.33
C MET A 89 1.48 -7.00 -1.87
N ASP A 90 1.78 -8.09 -1.16
CA ASP A 90 1.41 -9.45 -1.53
C ASP A 90 1.16 -10.34 -0.29
N ALA A 91 0.74 -11.57 -0.54
CA ALA A 91 0.43 -12.55 0.50
C ALA A 91 1.65 -12.95 1.35
N GLU A 92 2.85 -13.03 0.77
CA GLU A 92 4.08 -13.35 1.50
C GLU A 92 4.43 -12.22 2.48
N ASN A 93 4.27 -10.96 2.06
CA ASN A 93 4.46 -9.81 2.94
C ASN A 93 3.45 -9.83 4.08
N MET A 94 2.19 -10.16 3.80
CA MET A 94 1.14 -10.30 4.81
C MET A 94 1.45 -11.42 5.82
N GLU A 95 1.93 -12.58 5.36
CA GLU A 95 2.30 -13.69 6.24
C GLU A 95 3.43 -13.31 7.21
N ILE A 96 4.47 -12.64 6.73
CA ILE A 96 5.56 -12.15 7.57
C ILE A 96 5.06 -11.11 8.57
N LEU A 97 4.22 -10.16 8.14
CA LEU A 97 3.63 -9.16 9.02
C LEU A 97 2.73 -9.78 10.10
N ASN A 98 1.95 -10.81 9.73
CA ASN A 98 1.14 -11.55 10.68
C ASN A 98 2.01 -12.28 11.69
N THR A 99 3.09 -12.93 11.25
CA THR A 99 4.07 -13.58 12.15
C THR A 99 4.69 -12.57 13.12
N LEU A 100 5.03 -11.36 12.66
CA LEU A 100 5.51 -10.27 13.53
C LEU A 100 4.44 -9.76 14.50
N ALA A 101 3.17 -9.83 14.11
CA ALA A 101 2.03 -9.41 14.92
C ALA A 101 1.56 -10.49 15.91
N GLU A 102 1.84 -11.77 15.69
CA GLU A 102 1.45 -12.87 16.58
C GLU A 102 1.95 -12.69 18.02
N ALA A 103 3.06 -11.97 18.19
CA ALA A 103 3.58 -11.61 19.51
C ALA A 103 2.64 -10.66 20.31
N ASP A 104 1.67 -10.02 19.66
CA ASP A 104 0.73 -9.07 20.26
C ASP A 104 -0.64 -9.10 19.57
N VAL A 105 -1.57 -9.87 20.14
CA VAL A 105 -2.96 -10.01 19.65
C VAL A 105 -3.71 -8.69 19.51
N ALA A 106 -3.28 -7.60 20.19
CA ALA A 106 -3.90 -6.28 20.08
C ALA A 106 -3.61 -5.59 18.72
N LEU A 107 -2.69 -6.15 17.92
CA LEU A 107 -2.35 -5.69 16.59
C LEU A 107 -3.31 -6.20 15.50
N GLY A 108 -4.24 -7.10 15.86
CA GLY A 108 -5.27 -7.61 14.96
C GLY A 108 -6.10 -6.50 14.29
N GLY A 109 -6.45 -6.72 13.02
CA GLY A 109 -7.33 -5.85 12.23
C GLY A 109 -6.68 -4.60 11.61
N ARG A 110 -5.36 -4.44 11.72
CA ARG A 110 -4.61 -3.29 11.16
C ARG A 110 -3.84 -3.62 9.87
N ILE A 111 -3.64 -4.90 9.56
CA ILE A 111 -2.92 -5.38 8.39
C ILE A 111 -3.93 -5.70 7.28
N TYR A 112 -3.67 -5.19 6.08
CA TYR A 112 -4.50 -5.31 4.87
C TYR A 112 -3.59 -5.61 3.67
N LEU A 113 -4.11 -6.25 2.63
CA LEU A 113 -3.46 -6.24 1.31
C LEU A 113 -3.75 -4.91 0.62
N MET A 114 -2.80 -4.39 -0.15
CA MET A 114 -3.01 -3.16 -0.91
C MET A 114 -4.17 -3.30 -1.91
N ARG A 115 -4.34 -4.47 -2.53
CA ARG A 115 -5.45 -4.73 -3.47
C ARG A 115 -6.77 -5.12 -2.78
N ASP A 116 -6.83 -5.16 -1.45
CA ASP A 116 -8.14 -5.15 -0.75
C ASP A 116 -8.94 -3.87 -1.07
N PHE A 117 -8.27 -2.84 -1.58
CA PHE A 117 -8.86 -1.57 -1.98
C PHE A 117 -9.04 -1.43 -3.50
N GLU A 118 -9.13 -2.54 -4.25
CA GLU A 118 -9.53 -2.49 -5.67
C GLU A 118 -10.91 -1.83 -5.85
N PRO A 119 -11.14 -1.07 -6.94
CA PRO A 119 -12.46 -0.50 -7.22
C PRO A 119 -13.53 -1.59 -7.27
N GLY A 120 -14.58 -1.44 -6.45
CA GLY A 120 -15.68 -2.41 -6.35
C GLY A 120 -15.48 -3.48 -5.26
N ALA A 121 -14.27 -3.65 -4.73
CA ALA A 121 -14.02 -4.59 -3.64
C ALA A 121 -14.55 -4.08 -2.29
N GLN A 122 -14.92 -5.01 -1.41
CA GLN A 122 -15.06 -4.74 0.02
C GLN A 122 -13.71 -5.04 0.68
N PRO A 123 -13.09 -4.11 1.43
CA PRO A 123 -11.77 -4.36 2.01
C PRO A 123 -11.85 -5.45 3.08
N HIS A 124 -11.09 -6.53 2.87
CA HIS A 124 -10.91 -7.61 3.84
C HIS A 124 -9.80 -7.22 4.84
N ASN A 125 -9.85 -7.72 6.08
CA ASN A 125 -8.78 -7.54 7.06
C ASN A 125 -8.61 -8.79 7.91
N THR A 126 -7.52 -8.86 8.68
CA THR A 126 -7.21 -10.03 9.54
C THR A 126 -8.27 -10.35 10.60
N ALA A 127 -9.20 -9.42 10.87
CA ALA A 127 -10.35 -9.69 11.75
C ALA A 127 -11.50 -10.45 11.06
N ASN A 128 -11.44 -10.67 9.75
CA ASN A 128 -12.47 -11.32 8.93
C ASN A 128 -11.90 -12.41 8.01
N GLU A 129 -10.84 -13.10 8.44
CA GLU A 129 -10.10 -14.14 7.68
C GLU A 129 -10.96 -15.24 7.02
N ASN A 130 -12.18 -15.48 7.53
CA ASN A 130 -13.09 -16.51 7.03
C ASN A 130 -14.19 -15.98 6.09
N GLN A 131 -14.21 -14.69 5.75
CA GLN A 131 -15.12 -14.18 4.73
C GLN A 131 -14.46 -14.30 3.34
N PRO A 132 -15.08 -15.02 2.39
CA PRO A 132 -14.57 -15.09 1.02
C PRO A 132 -14.49 -13.68 0.42
N TYR A 133 -13.49 -13.44 -0.43
CA TYR A 133 -13.43 -12.25 -1.28
C TYR A 133 -14.76 -12.12 -2.02
N THR A 134 -15.61 -11.19 -1.60
CA THR A 134 -16.93 -11.01 -2.20
C THR A 134 -16.98 -9.63 -2.84
N ASN A 135 -17.35 -9.63 -4.12
CA ASN A 135 -17.43 -8.49 -5.04
C ASN A 135 -16.09 -8.09 -5.70
N ILE A 136 -15.39 -9.06 -6.27
CA ILE A 136 -14.58 -8.75 -7.45
C ILE A 136 -15.54 -8.89 -8.64
N ASP A 137 -15.84 -7.78 -9.33
CA ASP A 137 -16.63 -7.83 -10.55
C ASP A 137 -15.96 -8.80 -11.54
N PRO A 138 -16.60 -9.93 -11.91
CA PRO A 138 -16.02 -10.88 -12.86
C PRO A 138 -15.79 -10.29 -14.26
N LEU A 139 -16.31 -9.07 -14.51
CA LEU A 139 -16.32 -8.37 -15.79
C LEU A 139 -15.65 -6.99 -15.73
N ALA A 140 -14.77 -6.72 -14.74
CA ALA A 140 -13.87 -5.57 -14.80
C ALA A 140 -12.80 -5.82 -15.89
N ASP A 141 -13.23 -5.64 -17.13
CA ASP A 141 -12.59 -6.03 -18.38
C ASP A 141 -11.42 -5.08 -18.70
N ASN A 142 -10.33 -5.19 -17.93
CA ASN A 142 -9.02 -4.76 -18.39
C ASN A 142 -8.31 -5.96 -19.02
N PRO A 143 -8.22 -6.08 -20.35
CA PRO A 143 -7.55 -7.20 -21.01
C PRO A 143 -6.05 -7.29 -20.72
N ARG A 144 -5.47 -6.34 -19.96
CA ARG A 144 -4.08 -6.34 -19.49
C ARG A 144 -3.90 -6.68 -18.01
N ASP A 145 -4.98 -6.75 -17.22
CA ASP A 145 -4.93 -7.15 -15.81
C ASP A 145 -6.13 -8.08 -15.55
N PRO A 146 -6.01 -9.38 -15.91
CA PRO A 146 -6.99 -10.37 -15.52
C PRO A 146 -6.85 -10.49 -14.01
N LEU A 147 -7.72 -9.83 -13.26
CA LEU A 147 -7.81 -9.84 -11.79
C LEU A 147 -7.27 -11.17 -11.26
N THR A 148 -5.98 -11.14 -10.91
CA THR A 148 -5.27 -12.35 -10.55
C THR A 148 -5.95 -12.85 -9.28
N PRO A 149 -6.22 -14.16 -9.16
CA PRO A 149 -6.92 -14.73 -8.00
C PRO A 149 -6.15 -14.59 -6.67
N ASN A 150 -5.17 -13.69 -6.57
CA ASN A 150 -4.26 -13.54 -5.44
C ASN A 150 -4.12 -12.10 -4.89
N LEU A 151 -4.87 -11.09 -5.40
CA LEU A 151 -4.85 -9.71 -4.88
C LEU A 151 -3.44 -9.13 -4.58
N ALA A 152 -2.43 -9.58 -5.34
CA ALA A 152 -1.05 -9.16 -5.16
C ALA A 152 -0.73 -7.99 -6.09
N VAL A 153 0.03 -7.02 -5.58
CA VAL A 153 0.77 -6.06 -6.39
C VAL A 153 2.02 -6.80 -6.90
N PRO A 154 2.13 -7.05 -8.22
CA PRO A 154 3.19 -7.89 -8.78
C PRO A 154 4.56 -7.30 -8.50
N ASP A 155 5.56 -8.13 -8.21
CA ASP A 155 6.94 -7.66 -8.03
C ASP A 155 7.57 -7.32 -9.39
N PRO A 156 7.91 -6.04 -9.66
CA PRO A 156 8.42 -5.65 -10.96
C PRO A 156 9.95 -5.82 -11.08
N TYR A 157 10.65 -6.28 -10.02
CA TYR A 157 12.11 -6.19 -9.93
C TYR A 157 12.86 -6.85 -11.10
N TYR A 158 12.41 -8.04 -11.52
CA TYR A 158 12.97 -8.78 -12.66
C TYR A 158 12.34 -8.41 -14.01
N GLY A 159 11.38 -7.49 -14.03
CA GLY A 159 10.70 -6.99 -15.21
C GLY A 159 11.34 -5.74 -15.83
N GLY A 160 10.73 -5.27 -16.92
CA GLY A 160 11.07 -4.00 -17.58
C GLY A 160 10.23 -2.82 -17.08
N GLU A 161 10.37 -1.66 -17.73
CA GLU A 161 9.59 -0.44 -17.44
C GLU A 161 8.07 -0.66 -17.46
N GLU A 162 7.58 -1.56 -18.32
CA GLU A 162 6.15 -1.90 -18.40
C GLU A 162 5.62 -2.50 -17.10
N GLY A 163 6.41 -3.35 -16.42
CA GLY A 163 6.01 -3.92 -15.13
C GLY A 163 5.96 -2.87 -14.01
N PHE A 164 6.85 -1.87 -14.05
CA PHE A 164 6.79 -0.75 -13.11
C PHE A 164 5.58 0.16 -13.38
N GLN A 165 5.21 0.36 -14.65
CA GLN A 165 4.01 1.09 -15.00
C GLN A 165 2.73 0.35 -14.56
N GLU A 166 2.70 -0.98 -14.75
CA GLU A 166 1.58 -1.80 -14.27
C GLU A 166 1.42 -1.69 -12.74
N VAL A 167 2.53 -1.78 -11.99
CA VAL A 167 2.53 -1.56 -10.54
C VAL A 167 2.02 -0.16 -10.18
N PHE A 168 2.45 0.88 -10.92
CA PHE A 168 1.93 2.23 -10.72
C PHE A 168 0.41 2.29 -10.90
N ASP A 169 -0.11 1.73 -11.99
CA ASP A 169 -1.54 1.75 -12.31
C ASP A 169 -2.38 0.98 -11.25
N ILE A 170 -1.82 -0.09 -10.67
CA ILE A 170 -2.42 -0.80 -9.53
C ILE A 170 -2.43 0.05 -8.28
N LEU A 171 -1.30 0.65 -7.92
CA LEU A 171 -1.18 1.46 -6.72
C LEU A 171 -2.04 2.72 -6.82
N ASP A 172 -2.08 3.38 -7.98
CA ASP A 172 -2.84 4.61 -8.17
C ASP A 172 -4.34 4.43 -7.86
N ARG A 173 -4.96 3.39 -8.45
CA ARG A 173 -6.39 3.11 -8.25
C ARG A 173 -6.72 2.57 -6.86
N THR A 174 -5.85 1.72 -6.30
CA THR A 174 -6.10 1.11 -4.99
C THR A 174 -5.90 2.13 -3.86
N ILE A 175 -4.90 3.00 -3.99
CA ILE A 175 -4.64 4.07 -3.03
C ILE A 175 -5.78 5.09 -3.00
N GLU A 176 -6.35 5.45 -4.15
CA GLU A 176 -7.51 6.35 -4.22
C GLU A 176 -8.69 5.82 -3.39
N ASN A 177 -8.97 4.52 -3.50
CA ASN A 177 -10.03 3.88 -2.73
C ASN A 177 -9.66 3.71 -1.26
N PHE A 178 -8.40 3.41 -0.95
CA PHE A 178 -7.92 3.36 0.42
C PHE A 178 -8.10 4.71 1.12
N ILE A 179 -7.71 5.82 0.47
CA ILE A 179 -7.93 7.18 0.99
C ILE A 179 -9.43 7.40 1.24
N SER A 180 -10.29 7.04 0.28
CA SER A 180 -11.74 7.16 0.42
C SER A 180 -12.32 6.33 1.57
N PHE A 181 -11.78 5.12 1.80
CA PHE A 181 -12.13 4.29 2.94
C PHE A 181 -11.73 4.96 4.26
N VAL A 182 -10.50 5.44 4.38
CA VAL A 182 -10.00 6.08 5.60
C VAL A 182 -10.75 7.38 5.90
N VAL A 183 -10.99 8.21 4.89
CA VAL A 183 -11.78 9.46 5.01
C VAL A 183 -13.17 9.17 5.58
N ARG A 184 -13.87 8.15 5.06
CA ARG A 184 -15.19 7.75 5.58
C ARG A 184 -15.10 7.20 7.00
N LYS A 185 -14.17 6.27 7.25
CA LYS A 185 -14.00 5.61 8.55
C LYS A 185 -13.66 6.59 9.66
N HIS A 186 -12.85 7.61 9.37
CA HIS A 186 -12.40 8.63 10.32
C HIS A 186 -13.18 9.95 10.24
N LYS A 187 -14.21 10.03 9.38
CA LYS A 187 -15.05 11.23 9.17
C LYS A 187 -14.23 12.48 8.85
N LEU A 188 -13.18 12.33 8.04
CA LEU A 188 -12.36 13.45 7.57
C LEU A 188 -13.17 14.33 6.60
N PRO A 189 -12.86 15.64 6.49
CA PRO A 189 -13.47 16.49 5.48
C PRO A 189 -13.21 15.95 4.09
N SER A 190 -14.24 15.85 3.26
CA SER A 190 -14.14 15.26 1.92
C SER A 190 -13.40 16.15 0.92
N HIS A 191 -13.27 17.45 1.20
CA HIS A 191 -12.51 18.43 0.42
C HIS A 191 -12.02 19.54 1.35
N VAL A 192 -10.71 19.73 1.48
CA VAL A 192 -10.15 20.97 2.05
C VAL A 192 -9.82 21.87 0.86
N ARG A 193 -10.50 23.01 0.77
CA ARG A 193 -10.31 24.00 -0.30
C ARG A 193 -8.98 24.72 -0.18
#